data_AF-A0A7C3XXP2-F1
#
_entry.id   AF-A0A7C3XXP2-F1
#
_cell.length_a   1.000
_cell.length_b   1.000
_cell.length_c   1.000
_cell.angle_alpha   90.00
_cell.angle_beta   90.00
_cell.angle_gamma   90.00
#
_symmetry.space_group_name_H-M   'P 1'
#
loop_
_entity.id
_entity.type
_entity.pdbx_description
1 polymer ?
#
loop_
_entity_poly.entity_id
_entity_poly.type
_entity_poly.pdbx_seq_one_letter_code
_entity_poly.pdbx_strand_id
1 'polypeptide(L)'
;FGSTGRKVYAWSEHNNAYIETDCPPGRFVLKELPADHAQALPAQNPSLVLAISRDPEAELRRWASDISVASDSAPGQPALRVVAADRSSVATVFLDPQSWLIRRVVADYKLLFASMGRDDISSAVLAIDYTLIRTDAPLADDAFEWSPPPGARELAAVSGEQNRDQQSPLTGRPAPDFALKDLDGRVVRLADLRGSVVLLDFWATWCPPCRASLPGIAAIHKEKSPAGLKVFAINLREDKEKIAQFLRENKLDLPVLMDEDGAAAGAYGITAIPATVLIGKDGVVRTVIVGFEPSMKQTLSRVVEELMK
;
A
#
# COMPACT_ATOMS: atom_id res chain seq x y z
N PHE A 1 -15.89 -5.95 2.08
CA PHE A 1 -15.67 -7.41 2.14
C PHE A 1 -17.00 -8.11 2.39
N GLY A 2 -17.18 -9.34 1.89
CA GLY A 2 -18.30 -10.20 2.25
C GLY A 2 -17.96 -11.68 2.08
N SER A 3 -18.73 -12.56 2.68
CA SER A 3 -18.62 -14.00 2.47
C SER A 3 -20.01 -14.62 2.51
N THR A 4 -20.27 -15.53 1.58
CA THR A 4 -21.49 -16.36 1.55
C THR A 4 -21.25 -17.75 2.15
N GLY A 5 -20.08 -17.98 2.76
CA GLY A 5 -19.61 -19.30 3.19
C GLY A 5 -19.13 -20.22 2.05
N ARG A 6 -19.54 -19.94 0.81
CA ARG A 6 -19.04 -20.61 -0.40
C ARG A 6 -17.99 -19.78 -1.13
N LYS A 7 -18.17 -18.46 -1.14
CA LYS A 7 -17.24 -17.50 -1.76
C LYS A 7 -16.86 -16.41 -0.79
N VAL A 8 -15.67 -15.88 -1.04
CA VAL A 8 -15.05 -14.77 -0.34
C VAL A 8 -14.95 -13.60 -1.31
N TYR A 9 -15.46 -12.43 -0.93
CA TYR A 9 -15.53 -11.23 -1.75
C TYR A 9 -14.75 -10.09 -1.11
N ALA A 10 -13.87 -9.44 -1.87
CA ALA A 10 -13.27 -8.17 -1.47
C ALA A 10 -13.65 -7.09 -2.48
N TRP A 11 -14.05 -5.92 -2.00
CA TRP A 11 -14.42 -4.78 -2.84
C TRP A 11 -13.52 -3.60 -2.53
N SER A 12 -13.05 -2.92 -3.56
CA SER A 12 -12.32 -1.66 -3.48
C SER A 12 -13.27 -0.53 -3.87
N GLU A 13 -13.53 0.37 -2.94
CA GLU A 13 -14.31 1.59 -3.17
C GLU A 13 -13.63 2.50 -4.21
N HIS A 14 -12.30 2.61 -4.14
CA HIS A 14 -11.51 3.45 -5.04
C HIS A 14 -11.69 3.06 -6.52
N ASN A 15 -11.68 1.76 -6.79
CA ASN A 15 -11.80 1.24 -8.16
C ASN A 15 -13.23 0.90 -8.55
N ASN A 16 -14.18 1.03 -7.61
CA ASN A 16 -15.50 0.43 -7.66
C ASN A 16 -15.47 -0.99 -8.27
N ALA A 17 -14.57 -1.83 -7.76
CA ALA A 17 -14.31 -3.15 -8.32
C ALA A 17 -14.21 -4.20 -7.21
N TYR A 18 -14.59 -5.43 -7.50
CA TYR A 18 -14.53 -6.53 -6.54
C TYR A 18 -13.81 -7.76 -7.09
N ILE A 19 -13.21 -8.53 -6.19
CA ILE A 19 -12.64 -9.84 -6.49
C ILE A 19 -13.42 -10.89 -5.72
N GLU A 20 -13.59 -12.06 -6.32
CA GLU A 20 -14.18 -13.23 -5.68
C GLU A 20 -13.27 -14.44 -5.81
N THR A 21 -13.32 -15.31 -4.82
CA THR A 21 -12.66 -16.61 -4.84
C THR A 21 -13.51 -17.61 -4.08
N ASP A 22 -13.38 -18.88 -4.44
CA ASP A 22 -13.96 -19.95 -3.64
C ASP A 22 -13.35 -19.94 -2.23
N CYS A 23 -14.21 -20.12 -1.24
CA CYS A 23 -13.82 -20.22 0.15
C CYS A 23 -13.22 -21.61 0.40
N PRO A 24 -11.98 -21.71 0.92
CA PRO A 24 -11.45 -22.99 1.34
C PRO A 24 -12.37 -23.64 2.38
N PRO A 25 -12.51 -24.98 2.38
CA PRO A 25 -13.36 -25.68 3.33
C PRO A 25 -12.82 -25.53 4.76
N GLY A 26 -13.70 -25.14 5.69
CA GLY A 26 -13.36 -24.95 7.10
C GLY A 26 -12.48 -23.72 7.33
N ARG A 27 -11.71 -23.74 8.43
CA ARG A 27 -10.71 -22.70 8.71
C ARG A 27 -9.52 -22.85 7.77
N PHE A 28 -8.85 -21.76 7.40
CA PHE A 28 -7.67 -21.74 6.51
C PHE A 28 -6.71 -20.60 6.86
N VAL A 29 -5.43 -20.69 6.51
CA VAL A 29 -4.52 -19.52 6.66
C VAL A 29 -4.52 -18.66 5.39
N LEU A 30 -4.29 -17.36 5.51
CA LEU A 30 -4.51 -16.41 4.40
C LEU A 30 -3.68 -16.70 3.16
N LYS A 31 -2.49 -17.29 3.32
CA LYS A 31 -1.62 -17.68 2.19
C LYS A 31 -2.25 -18.72 1.25
N GLU A 32 -3.34 -19.37 1.66
CA GLU A 32 -4.09 -20.33 0.85
C GLU A 32 -5.13 -19.66 -0.04
N LEU A 33 -5.42 -18.37 0.19
CA LEU A 33 -6.20 -17.58 -0.74
C LEU A 33 -5.30 -17.02 -1.86
N PRO A 34 -5.88 -16.65 -3.03
CA PRO A 34 -5.17 -15.85 -4.01
C PRO A 34 -4.57 -14.59 -3.35
N ALA A 35 -3.40 -14.17 -3.85
CA ALA A 35 -2.61 -13.09 -3.24
C ALA A 35 -3.42 -11.81 -2.99
N ASP A 36 -4.25 -11.43 -3.96
CA ASP A 36 -5.07 -10.23 -3.92
C ASP A 36 -6.12 -10.29 -2.77
N HIS A 37 -6.75 -11.46 -2.57
CA HIS A 37 -7.67 -11.70 -1.45
C HIS A 37 -6.93 -11.74 -0.12
N ALA A 38 -5.82 -12.46 -0.06
CA ALA A 38 -4.98 -12.58 1.14
C ALA A 38 -4.46 -11.21 1.63
N GLN A 39 -4.33 -10.24 0.72
CA GLN A 39 -3.93 -8.86 1.01
C GLN A 39 -5.11 -7.96 1.38
N ALA A 40 -6.24 -8.05 0.67
CA ALA A 40 -7.39 -7.18 0.91
C ALA A 40 -8.15 -7.52 2.21
N LEU A 41 -8.20 -8.80 2.58
CA LEU A 41 -8.91 -9.30 3.76
C LEU A 41 -8.44 -8.66 5.08
N PRO A 42 -7.13 -8.68 5.43
CA PRO A 42 -6.62 -8.04 6.64
C PRO A 42 -6.91 -6.54 6.72
N ALA A 43 -6.83 -5.84 5.59
CA ALA A 43 -7.00 -4.39 5.55
C ALA A 43 -8.45 -3.96 5.84
N GLN A 44 -9.44 -4.79 5.46
CA GLN A 44 -10.85 -4.47 5.64
C GLN A 44 -11.45 -5.05 6.92
N ASN A 45 -11.02 -6.24 7.36
CA ASN A 45 -11.56 -6.87 8.56
C ASN A 45 -10.53 -7.81 9.23
N PRO A 46 -9.59 -7.26 10.02
CA PRO A 46 -8.56 -8.05 10.68
C PRO A 46 -9.13 -9.03 11.71
N SER A 47 -10.26 -8.72 12.33
CA SER A 47 -10.94 -9.60 13.30
C SER A 47 -11.47 -10.87 12.62
N LEU A 48 -12.01 -10.75 11.41
CA LEU A 48 -12.48 -11.91 10.65
C LEU A 48 -11.33 -12.84 10.27
N VAL A 49 -10.18 -12.30 9.87
CA VAL A 49 -8.98 -13.11 9.56
C VAL A 49 -8.60 -14.00 10.73
N LEU A 50 -8.59 -13.45 11.96
CA LEU A 50 -8.29 -14.22 13.15
C LEU A 50 -9.35 -15.31 13.43
N ALA A 51 -10.62 -15.02 13.16
CA ALA A 51 -11.72 -15.97 13.39
C ALA A 51 -11.71 -17.15 12.41
N ILE A 52 -11.33 -16.92 11.16
CA ILE A 52 -11.32 -17.96 10.10
C ILE A 52 -9.97 -18.69 10.01
N SER A 53 -8.92 -18.18 10.67
CA SER A 53 -7.58 -18.76 10.60
C SER A 53 -7.48 -20.09 11.35
N ARG A 54 -6.75 -21.05 10.76
CA ARG A 54 -6.27 -22.25 11.48
C ARG A 54 -5.12 -21.93 12.43
N ASP A 55 -4.41 -20.84 12.17
CA ASP A 55 -3.28 -20.37 12.97
C ASP A 55 -3.40 -18.84 13.17
N PRO A 56 -4.31 -18.40 14.06
CA PRO A 56 -4.53 -16.99 14.32
C PRO A 56 -3.31 -16.31 14.95
N GLU A 57 -2.45 -17.05 15.67
CA GLU A 57 -1.22 -16.51 16.24
C GLU A 57 -0.23 -16.11 15.13
N ALA A 58 0.00 -17.00 14.16
CA ALA A 58 0.86 -16.68 13.04
C ALA A 58 0.35 -15.48 12.23
N GLU A 59 -0.96 -15.38 11.98
CA GLU A 59 -1.54 -14.22 11.28
C GLU A 59 -1.35 -12.93 12.09
N LEU A 60 -1.56 -12.97 13.41
CA LEU A 60 -1.35 -11.81 14.28
C LEU A 60 0.12 -11.34 14.27
N ARG A 61 1.08 -12.28 14.28
CA ARG A 61 2.52 -12.00 14.20
C ARG A 61 2.96 -11.41 12.85
N ARG A 62 2.15 -11.50 11.80
CA ARG A 62 2.45 -10.80 10.52
C ARG A 62 2.23 -9.30 10.62
N TRP A 63 1.35 -8.86 11.52
CA TRP A 63 1.03 -7.45 11.72
C TRP A 63 1.69 -6.85 12.95
N ALA A 64 2.21 -7.69 13.84
CA ALA A 64 2.83 -7.28 15.09
C ALA A 64 4.30 -7.70 15.17
N SER A 65 5.18 -6.76 15.48
CA SER A 65 6.59 -7.04 15.76
C SER A 65 6.81 -7.55 17.18
N ASP A 66 5.91 -7.22 18.10
CA ASP A 66 5.89 -7.68 19.49
C ASP A 66 4.45 -7.77 20.00
N ILE A 67 4.17 -8.80 20.79
CA ILE A 67 2.90 -9.00 21.50
C ILE A 67 3.23 -9.43 22.92
N SER A 68 2.77 -8.66 23.89
CA SER A 68 3.02 -8.89 25.31
C SER A 68 1.75 -8.67 26.13
N VAL A 69 1.69 -9.21 27.35
CA VAL A 69 0.61 -8.88 28.28
C VAL A 69 0.76 -7.42 28.70
N ALA A 70 -0.30 -6.64 28.62
CA ALA A 70 -0.26 -5.24 29.02
C ALA A 70 -0.11 -5.13 30.55
N SER A 71 0.85 -4.33 31.02
CA SER A 71 1.19 -4.17 32.44
C SER A 71 0.04 -3.66 33.31
N ASP A 72 -0.88 -2.91 32.70
CA ASP A 72 -1.92 -2.17 33.40
C ASP A 72 -3.28 -2.91 33.35
N SER A 73 -3.27 -4.19 32.99
CA SER A 73 -4.47 -5.03 32.96
C SER A 73 -5.05 -5.18 34.37
N ALA A 74 -6.28 -4.74 34.59
CA ALA A 74 -6.99 -4.99 35.84
C ALA A 74 -7.15 -6.51 36.07
N PRO A 75 -7.17 -6.99 37.33
CA PRO A 75 -7.40 -8.41 37.63
C PRO A 75 -8.66 -8.94 36.94
N GLY A 76 -8.51 -9.99 36.13
CA GLY A 76 -9.62 -10.59 35.37
C GLY A 76 -10.00 -9.84 34.08
N GLN A 77 -9.24 -8.84 33.66
CA GLN A 77 -9.41 -8.15 32.37
C GLN A 77 -8.16 -8.35 31.50
N PRO A 78 -8.07 -9.48 30.77
CA PRO A 78 -6.91 -9.74 29.93
C PRO A 78 -6.71 -8.63 28.90
N ALA A 79 -5.51 -8.10 28.82
CA ALA A 79 -5.14 -7.11 27.82
C ALA A 79 -3.78 -7.44 27.20
N LEU A 80 -3.67 -7.20 25.90
CA LEU A 80 -2.46 -7.42 25.12
C LEU A 80 -1.94 -6.08 24.63
N ARG A 81 -0.64 -5.85 24.81
CA ARG A 81 0.11 -4.79 24.14
C ARG A 81 0.64 -5.35 22.83
N VAL A 82 0.32 -4.67 21.74
CA VAL A 82 0.67 -5.04 20.38
C VAL A 82 1.47 -3.90 19.76
N VAL A 83 2.71 -4.19 19.33
CA VAL A 83 3.53 -3.23 18.57
C VAL A 83 3.39 -3.56 17.10
N ALA A 84 3.00 -2.58 16.28
CA ALA A 84 2.90 -2.77 14.84
C ALA A 84 4.21 -3.31 14.25
N ALA A 85 4.13 -4.04 13.15
CA ALA A 85 5.29 -4.65 12.49
C ALA A 85 6.36 -3.62 12.09
N ASP A 86 5.93 -2.45 11.64
CA ASP A 86 6.75 -1.30 11.29
C ASP A 86 7.16 -0.43 12.50
N ARG A 87 6.68 -0.78 13.70
CA ARG A 87 6.88 -0.08 14.97
C ARG A 87 6.36 1.37 14.97
N SER A 88 5.49 1.72 14.04
CA SER A 88 4.92 3.07 13.93
C SER A 88 3.80 3.35 14.92
N SER A 89 3.22 2.31 15.51
CA SER A 89 2.15 2.44 16.50
C SER A 89 2.20 1.31 17.53
N VAL A 90 1.59 1.61 18.68
CA VAL A 90 1.39 0.65 19.76
C VAL A 90 -0.09 0.65 20.10
N ALA A 91 -0.69 -0.53 20.15
CA ALA A 91 -2.08 -0.70 20.55
C ALA A 91 -2.18 -1.56 21.82
N THR A 92 -3.08 -1.19 22.72
CA THR A 92 -3.53 -2.04 23.81
C THR A 92 -4.91 -2.59 23.47
N VAL A 93 -5.02 -3.91 23.39
CA VAL A 93 -6.25 -4.64 23.06
C VAL A 93 -6.79 -5.25 24.34
N PHE A 94 -7.99 -4.87 24.75
CA PHE A 94 -8.66 -5.37 25.95
C PHE A 94 -9.67 -6.44 25.55
N LEU A 95 -9.60 -7.57 26.24
CA LEU A 95 -10.35 -8.77 25.93
C LEU A 95 -11.37 -9.09 27.03
N ASP A 96 -12.51 -9.62 26.61
CA ASP A 96 -13.47 -10.25 27.49
C ASP A 96 -12.86 -11.55 28.09
N PRO A 97 -12.82 -11.72 29.42
CA PRO A 97 -12.17 -12.89 30.03
C PRO A 97 -12.91 -14.22 29.79
N GLN A 98 -14.18 -14.20 29.37
CA GLN A 98 -14.98 -15.40 29.15
C GLN A 98 -15.01 -15.78 27.67
N SER A 99 -15.34 -14.83 26.81
CA SER A 99 -15.49 -15.00 25.36
C SER A 99 -14.23 -14.70 24.56
N TRP A 100 -13.23 -14.06 25.17
CA TRP A 100 -11.99 -13.59 24.53
C TRP A 100 -12.19 -12.58 23.39
N LEU A 101 -13.39 -11.99 23.30
CA LEU A 101 -13.71 -10.98 22.30
C LEU A 101 -13.07 -9.64 22.66
N ILE A 102 -12.68 -8.90 21.63
CA ILE A 102 -12.14 -7.55 21.79
C ILE A 102 -13.26 -6.63 22.29
N ARG A 103 -13.12 -6.08 23.49
CA ARG A 103 -14.05 -5.08 24.04
C ARG A 103 -13.58 -3.65 23.84
N ARG A 104 -12.28 -3.44 23.76
CA ARG A 104 -11.68 -2.12 23.57
C ARG A 104 -10.34 -2.22 22.89
N VAL A 105 -10.04 -1.24 22.04
CA VAL A 105 -8.70 -1.03 21.49
C VAL A 105 -8.30 0.41 21.77
N VAL A 106 -7.09 0.60 22.32
CA VAL A 106 -6.49 1.92 22.49
C VAL A 106 -5.19 1.95 21.68
N ALA A 107 -5.15 2.72 20.61
CA ALA A 107 -3.99 2.86 19.73
C ALA A 107 -3.31 4.20 19.96
N ASP A 108 -2.00 4.18 20.20
CA ASP A 108 -1.14 5.36 20.28
C ASP A 108 -0.40 5.56 18.95
N TYR A 109 -0.72 6.66 18.28
CA TYR A 109 -0.17 7.09 17.00
C TYR A 109 0.91 8.16 17.15
N LYS A 110 1.37 8.48 18.35
CA LYS A 110 2.43 9.47 18.55
C LYS A 110 3.69 9.13 17.75
N LEU A 111 4.08 7.85 17.74
CA LEU A 111 5.24 7.38 16.96
C LEU A 111 5.05 7.58 15.46
N LEU A 112 3.83 7.38 14.96
CA LEU A 112 3.48 7.63 13.57
C LEU A 112 3.65 9.11 13.23
N PHE A 113 3.12 10.02 14.05
CA PHE A 113 3.26 11.46 13.83
C PHE A 113 4.71 11.95 13.96
N ALA A 114 5.47 11.45 14.93
CA ALA A 114 6.91 11.72 15.03
C ALA A 114 7.65 11.27 13.76
N SER A 115 7.30 10.11 13.20
CA SER A 115 7.88 9.63 11.93
C SER A 115 7.55 10.51 10.71
N MET A 116 6.52 11.37 10.82
CA MET A 116 6.14 12.38 9.84
C MET A 116 6.74 13.76 10.13
N GLY A 117 7.65 13.88 11.11
CA GLY A 117 8.26 15.14 11.52
C GLY A 117 7.36 16.05 12.37
N ARG A 118 6.32 15.49 12.99
CA ARG A 118 5.38 16.20 13.87
C ARG A 118 5.67 15.91 15.35
N ASP A 119 6.88 16.28 15.78
CA ASP A 119 7.33 16.14 17.18
C ASP A 119 6.58 17.06 18.16
N ASP A 120 5.86 18.05 17.62
CA ASP A 120 4.97 18.94 18.37
C ASP A 120 3.72 18.23 18.93
N ILE A 121 3.37 17.06 18.37
CA ILE A 121 2.22 16.27 18.85
C ILE A 121 2.64 15.47 20.09
N SER A 122 2.19 15.96 21.25
CA SER A 122 2.49 15.34 22.54
C SER A 122 1.68 14.07 22.82
N SER A 123 0.48 13.94 22.24
CA SER A 123 -0.42 12.79 22.33
C SER A 123 -1.32 12.67 21.10
N ALA A 124 -1.48 11.45 20.58
CA ALA A 124 -2.43 11.12 19.52
C ALA A 124 -2.96 9.71 19.76
N VAL A 125 -4.09 9.60 20.46
CA VAL A 125 -4.65 8.31 20.89
C VAL A 125 -6.04 8.14 20.29
N LEU A 126 -6.28 6.98 19.68
CA LEU A 126 -7.60 6.53 19.26
C LEU A 126 -8.07 5.40 20.18
N ALA A 127 -9.22 5.59 20.83
CA ALA A 127 -9.88 4.55 21.59
C ALA A 127 -11.17 4.11 20.87
N ILE A 128 -11.34 2.81 20.68
CA ILE A 128 -12.54 2.20 20.14
C ILE A 128 -13.11 1.26 21.19
N ASP A 129 -14.33 1.52 21.63
CA ASP A 129 -15.06 0.70 22.59
C ASP A 129 -16.17 -0.09 21.87
N TYR A 130 -16.11 -1.42 21.97
CA TYR A 130 -17.12 -2.32 21.41
C TYR A 130 -18.18 -2.58 22.49
N THR A 131 -19.19 -1.73 22.52
CA THR A 131 -20.21 -1.71 23.59
C THR A 131 -21.35 -2.73 23.39
N LEU A 132 -21.48 -3.30 22.19
CA LEU A 132 -22.58 -4.20 21.84
C LEU A 132 -22.05 -5.41 21.07
N ILE A 133 -21.66 -6.44 21.82
CA ILE A 133 -21.16 -7.71 21.29
C ILE A 133 -22.13 -8.81 21.70
N ARG A 134 -22.67 -9.55 20.73
CA ARG A 134 -23.57 -10.69 20.94
C ARG A 134 -23.03 -11.90 20.18
N THR A 135 -22.77 -13.00 20.88
CA THR A 135 -22.18 -14.22 20.30
C THR A 135 -23.21 -15.22 19.80
N ASP A 136 -24.46 -15.04 20.20
CA ASP A 136 -25.58 -15.96 20.04
C ASP A 136 -26.81 -15.28 19.41
N ALA A 137 -26.63 -14.08 18.84
CA ALA A 137 -27.70 -13.42 18.12
C ALA A 137 -28.10 -14.28 16.91
N PRO A 138 -29.41 -14.51 16.67
CA PRO A 138 -29.86 -15.18 15.47
C PRO A 138 -29.43 -14.34 14.27
N LEU A 139 -28.62 -14.94 13.39
CA LEU A 139 -28.23 -14.36 12.11
C LEU A 139 -29.25 -14.83 11.08
N ALA A 140 -29.88 -13.89 10.39
CA ALA A 140 -30.74 -14.22 9.26
C ALA A 140 -29.87 -14.69 8.08
N ASP A 141 -30.43 -15.53 7.21
CA ASP A 141 -29.68 -16.11 6.07
C ASP A 141 -29.16 -15.02 5.12
N ASP A 142 -29.87 -13.90 5.04
CA ASP A 142 -29.50 -12.71 4.26
C ASP A 142 -28.33 -11.91 4.87
N ALA A 143 -27.96 -12.16 6.13
CA ALA A 143 -26.78 -11.53 6.77
C ALA A 143 -25.46 -11.91 6.08
N PHE A 144 -25.48 -12.98 5.29
CA PHE A 144 -24.34 -13.47 4.50
C PHE A 144 -24.54 -13.26 3.00
N GLU A 145 -25.66 -12.66 2.58
CA GLU A 145 -25.83 -12.24 1.21
C GLU A 145 -24.87 -11.09 0.93
N TRP A 146 -24.02 -11.29 -0.07
CA TRP A 146 -23.15 -10.25 -0.57
C TRP A 146 -23.57 -9.93 -2.00
N SER A 147 -23.92 -8.67 -2.21
CA SER A 147 -24.13 -8.12 -3.55
C SER A 147 -23.08 -7.05 -3.82
N PRO A 148 -22.47 -7.03 -5.02
CA PRO A 148 -21.59 -5.94 -5.40
C PRO A 148 -22.34 -4.60 -5.31
N PRO A 149 -21.70 -3.53 -4.81
CA PRO A 149 -22.32 -2.21 -4.82
C PRO A 149 -22.75 -1.79 -6.24
N PRO A 150 -23.74 -0.91 -6.38
CA PRO A 150 -24.21 -0.47 -7.70
C PRO A 150 -23.06 0.00 -8.60
N GLY A 151 -22.99 -0.58 -9.81
CA GLY A 151 -21.94 -0.28 -10.78
C GLY A 151 -20.57 -0.92 -10.51
N ALA A 152 -20.42 -1.69 -9.42
CA ALA A 152 -19.18 -2.39 -9.15
C ALA A 152 -18.96 -3.54 -10.15
N ARG A 153 -17.74 -3.68 -10.66
CA ARG A 153 -17.38 -4.70 -11.65
C ARG A 153 -16.38 -5.71 -11.08
N GLU A 154 -16.46 -6.96 -11.50
CA GLU A 154 -15.50 -7.99 -11.10
C GLU A 154 -14.11 -7.69 -11.70
N LEU A 155 -13.05 -7.71 -10.89
CA LEU A 155 -11.68 -7.33 -11.31
C LEU A 155 -11.16 -8.15 -12.48
N ALA A 156 -11.58 -9.41 -12.65
CA ALA A 156 -11.28 -10.21 -13.83
C ALA A 156 -11.91 -9.63 -15.11
N ALA A 157 -13.09 -9.00 -15.01
CA ALA A 157 -13.72 -8.25 -16.09
C ALA A 157 -13.10 -6.85 -16.25
N VAL A 158 -12.69 -6.19 -15.15
CA VAL A 158 -12.09 -4.86 -15.23
C VAL A 158 -10.63 -4.92 -15.69
N SER A 159 -9.86 -5.99 -15.48
CA SER A 159 -8.48 -6.11 -15.96
C SER A 159 -8.36 -6.12 -17.50
N GLY A 160 -9.44 -6.45 -18.22
CA GLY A 160 -9.56 -6.27 -19.67
C GLY A 160 -10.06 -4.89 -20.12
N GLU A 161 -10.79 -4.15 -19.26
CA GLU A 161 -11.45 -2.88 -19.59
C GLU A 161 -10.82 -1.63 -18.93
N GLN A 162 -10.08 -1.75 -17.82
CA GLN A 162 -9.43 -0.64 -17.09
C GLN A 162 -8.35 0.07 -17.91
N ASN A 163 -7.96 -0.51 -19.04
CA ASN A 163 -6.99 0.12 -19.93
C ASN A 163 -7.57 1.30 -20.73
N ARG A 164 -8.85 1.70 -20.53
CA ARG A 164 -9.47 2.80 -21.29
C ARG A 164 -10.08 3.94 -20.46
N ASP A 165 -10.70 3.68 -19.30
CA ASP A 165 -11.51 4.70 -18.61
C ASP A 165 -10.96 5.23 -17.27
N GLN A 166 -9.84 4.69 -16.77
CA GLN A 166 -9.08 5.25 -15.62
C GLN A 166 -7.64 5.64 -16.01
N GLN A 167 -7.36 5.73 -17.31
CA GLN A 167 -6.06 6.20 -17.77
C GLN A 167 -5.91 7.69 -17.42
N SER A 168 -4.82 8.03 -16.73
CA SER A 168 -4.37 9.41 -16.59
C SER A 168 -4.52 10.14 -17.93
N PRO A 169 -4.93 11.43 -17.96
CA PRO A 169 -5.04 12.20 -19.19
C PRO A 169 -3.76 12.22 -20.04
N LEU A 170 -2.62 11.89 -19.43
CA LEU A 170 -1.33 11.75 -20.09
C LEU A 170 -1.14 10.43 -20.83
N THR A 171 -1.85 9.37 -20.47
CA THR A 171 -1.66 8.07 -21.12
C THR A 171 -2.01 8.15 -22.60
N GLY A 172 -1.14 7.59 -23.44
CA GLY A 172 -1.22 7.70 -24.90
C GLY A 172 -0.72 9.04 -25.45
N ARG A 173 -0.32 10.00 -24.61
CA ARG A 173 0.25 11.28 -25.02
C ARG A 173 1.77 11.30 -24.87
N PRO A 174 2.48 12.17 -25.62
CA PRO A 174 3.89 12.44 -25.38
C PRO A 174 4.12 12.82 -23.92
N ALA A 175 5.15 12.25 -23.30
CA ALA A 175 5.53 12.59 -21.95
C ALA A 175 5.99 14.06 -21.89
N PRO A 176 5.51 14.87 -20.92
CA PRO A 176 6.01 16.23 -20.72
C PRO A 176 7.52 16.24 -20.52
N ASP A 177 8.24 17.10 -21.24
CA ASP A 177 9.69 17.17 -21.12
C ASP A 177 10.10 17.82 -19.80
N PHE A 178 11.29 17.48 -19.31
CA PHE A 178 11.89 18.08 -18.12
C PHE A 178 13.41 18.12 -18.25
N ALA A 179 14.03 19.01 -17.47
CA ALA A 179 15.47 19.06 -17.27
C ALA A 179 15.73 19.20 -15.77
N LEU A 180 16.01 18.07 -15.10
CA LEU A 180 16.20 18.03 -13.65
C LEU A 180 17.65 17.68 -13.32
N LYS A 181 18.12 18.15 -12.16
CA LYS A 181 19.45 17.78 -11.66
C LYS A 181 19.38 16.49 -10.85
N ASP A 182 20.37 15.63 -11.04
CA ASP A 182 20.63 14.52 -10.12
C ASP A 182 21.35 15.00 -8.84
N LEU A 183 21.57 14.08 -7.91
CA LEU A 183 22.30 14.37 -6.67
C LEU A 183 23.78 14.75 -6.89
N ASP A 184 24.37 14.44 -8.05
CA ASP A 184 25.72 14.86 -8.42
C ASP A 184 25.74 16.23 -9.13
N GLY A 185 24.58 16.83 -9.37
CA GLY A 185 24.40 18.09 -10.09
C GLY A 185 24.41 17.95 -11.62
N ARG A 186 24.42 16.73 -12.15
CA ARG A 186 24.28 16.49 -13.60
C ARG A 186 22.84 16.71 -14.01
N VAL A 187 22.65 17.37 -15.15
CA VAL A 187 21.30 17.60 -15.71
C VAL A 187 20.90 16.39 -16.54
N VAL A 188 19.76 15.80 -16.20
CA VAL A 188 19.10 14.75 -16.98
C VAL A 188 17.89 15.36 -17.68
N ARG A 189 17.81 15.18 -19.01
CA ARG A 189 16.66 15.58 -19.81
C ARG A 189 15.89 14.37 -20.29
N LEU A 190 14.57 14.43 -20.28
CA LEU A 190 13.75 13.33 -20.80
C LEU A 190 13.99 13.12 -22.30
N ALA A 191 14.20 14.21 -23.05
CA ALA A 191 14.54 14.15 -24.46
C ALA A 191 15.77 13.26 -24.77
N ASP A 192 16.76 13.23 -23.88
CA ASP A 192 17.99 12.44 -24.03
C ASP A 192 17.75 10.93 -23.80
N LEU A 193 16.58 10.56 -23.27
CA LEU A 193 16.21 9.18 -22.94
C LEU A 193 15.38 8.49 -24.03
N ARG A 194 15.07 9.18 -25.14
CA ARG A 194 14.33 8.59 -26.26
C ARG A 194 15.00 7.31 -26.77
N GLY A 195 14.18 6.35 -27.15
CA GLY A 195 14.62 4.99 -27.51
C GLY A 195 14.74 4.04 -26.32
N SER A 196 14.65 4.53 -25.08
CA SER A 196 14.62 3.70 -23.87
C SER A 196 13.21 3.67 -23.27
N VAL A 197 12.87 2.58 -22.57
CA VAL A 197 11.73 2.59 -21.65
C VAL A 197 12.17 3.38 -20.41
N VAL A 198 11.32 4.29 -19.93
CA VAL A 198 11.61 5.13 -18.77
C VAL A 198 10.55 4.93 -17.69
N LEU A 199 10.99 4.71 -16.46
CA LEU A 199 10.17 4.68 -15.26
C LEU A 199 10.51 5.90 -14.42
N LEU A 200 9.52 6.75 -14.18
CA LEU A 200 9.60 7.89 -13.26
C LEU A 200 8.79 7.56 -12.01
N ASP A 201 9.37 7.74 -10.82
CA ASP A 201 8.68 7.55 -9.54
C ASP A 201 8.70 8.84 -8.73
N PHE A 202 7.57 9.52 -8.60
CA PHE A 202 7.43 10.77 -7.87
C PHE A 202 7.22 10.48 -6.38
N TRP A 203 8.10 11.03 -5.53
CA TRP A 203 8.15 10.68 -4.11
C TRP A 203 8.66 11.81 -3.23
N ALA A 204 8.56 11.63 -1.90
CA ALA A 204 9.22 12.49 -0.92
C ALA A 204 9.58 11.71 0.36
N THR A 205 10.60 12.14 1.08
CA THR A 205 11.10 11.46 2.30
C THR A 205 10.08 11.44 3.44
N TRP A 206 9.20 12.44 3.48
CA TRP A 206 8.14 12.56 4.49
C TRP A 206 6.89 11.72 4.18
N CYS A 207 6.81 11.10 3.00
CA CYS A 207 5.64 10.35 2.53
C CYS A 207 5.75 8.86 2.90
N PRO A 208 4.99 8.34 3.88
CA PRO A 208 5.08 6.93 4.29
C PRO A 208 4.81 5.90 3.17
N PRO A 209 3.75 6.04 2.33
CA PRO A 209 3.53 5.08 1.25
C PRO A 209 4.66 5.11 0.20
N CYS A 210 5.31 6.26 0.00
CA CYS A 210 6.50 6.37 -0.83
C CYS A 210 7.68 5.60 -0.24
N ARG A 211 7.93 5.75 1.06
CA ARG A 211 9.00 5.00 1.76
C ARG A 211 8.81 3.48 1.64
N ALA A 212 7.55 3.03 1.64
CA ALA A 212 7.20 1.63 1.46
C ALA A 212 7.38 1.15 0.00
N SER A 213 7.19 2.02 -1.00
CA SER A 213 7.33 1.67 -2.43
C SER A 213 8.78 1.65 -2.93
N LEU A 214 9.64 2.54 -2.43
CA LEU A 214 11.02 2.72 -2.91
C LEU A 214 11.87 1.45 -2.94
N PRO A 215 11.83 0.53 -1.96
CA PRO A 215 12.56 -0.74 -2.07
C PRO A 215 12.17 -1.58 -3.30
N GLY A 216 10.89 -1.53 -3.69
CA GLY A 216 10.39 -2.19 -4.90
C GLY A 216 10.94 -1.55 -6.16
N ILE A 217 10.96 -0.21 -6.22
CA ILE A 217 11.54 0.56 -7.33
C ILE A 217 13.05 0.32 -7.45
N ALA A 218 13.77 0.29 -6.33
CA ALA A 218 15.21 -0.04 -6.28
C ALA A 218 15.50 -1.44 -6.82
N ALA A 219 14.66 -2.41 -6.47
CA ALA A 219 14.79 -3.76 -7.01
C ALA A 219 14.54 -3.79 -8.54
N ILE A 220 13.52 -3.10 -9.05
CA ILE A 220 13.25 -3.00 -10.48
C ILE A 220 14.42 -2.34 -11.22
N HIS A 221 14.97 -1.25 -10.68
CA HIS A 221 16.15 -0.60 -11.23
C HIS A 221 17.31 -1.59 -11.37
N LYS A 222 17.67 -2.27 -10.27
CA LYS A 222 18.75 -3.25 -10.24
C LYS A 222 18.54 -4.39 -11.23
N GLU A 223 17.31 -4.90 -11.34
CA GLU A 223 16.97 -6.05 -12.18
C GLU A 223 16.88 -5.69 -13.68
N LYS A 224 16.36 -4.51 -14.03
CA LYS A 224 15.94 -4.19 -15.40
C LYS A 224 16.80 -3.13 -16.09
N SER A 225 17.56 -2.31 -15.37
CA SER A 225 18.45 -1.33 -16.01
C SER A 225 19.56 -1.92 -16.88
N PRO A 226 20.16 -3.07 -16.56
CA PRO A 226 21.09 -3.74 -17.48
C PRO A 226 20.44 -4.12 -18.83
N ALA A 227 19.12 -4.33 -18.86
CA ALA A 227 18.36 -4.65 -20.07
C ALA A 227 17.86 -3.40 -20.81
N GLY A 228 18.23 -2.19 -20.36
CA GLY A 228 17.91 -0.92 -21.03
C GLY A 228 16.81 -0.08 -20.39
N LEU A 229 16.22 -0.51 -19.26
CA LEU A 229 15.28 0.35 -18.51
C LEU A 229 16.01 1.54 -17.88
N LYS A 230 15.48 2.74 -18.06
CA LYS A 230 15.92 3.93 -17.33
C LYS A 230 14.96 4.20 -16.17
N VAL A 231 15.48 4.22 -14.94
CA VAL A 231 14.68 4.47 -13.73
C VAL A 231 15.15 5.78 -13.10
N PHE A 232 14.21 6.66 -12.78
CA PHE A 232 14.47 7.90 -12.06
C PHE A 232 13.42 8.12 -10.98
N ALA A 233 13.86 8.19 -9.72
CA ALA A 233 13.01 8.57 -8.60
C ALA A 233 13.05 10.11 -8.47
N ILE A 234 11.95 10.77 -8.81
CA ILE A 234 11.82 12.23 -8.80
C ILE A 234 11.37 12.68 -7.42
N ASN A 235 12.28 13.29 -6.66
CA ASN A 235 11.99 13.82 -5.33
C ASN A 235 11.38 15.22 -5.41
N LEU A 236 10.32 15.46 -4.64
CA LEU A 236 9.54 16.69 -4.70
C LEU A 236 9.94 17.71 -3.62
N ARG A 237 10.53 18.83 -4.04
CA ARG A 237 10.74 20.03 -3.20
C ARG A 237 11.49 19.77 -1.88
N GLU A 238 12.50 18.92 -1.92
CA GLU A 238 13.41 18.71 -0.78
C GLU A 238 14.85 19.02 -1.15
N ASP A 239 15.63 19.48 -0.17
CA ASP A 239 17.04 19.78 -0.36
C ASP A 239 17.86 18.50 -0.57
N LYS A 240 18.89 18.60 -1.41
CA LYS A 240 19.82 17.51 -1.75
C LYS A 240 20.33 16.76 -0.52
N GLU A 241 20.70 17.46 0.54
CA GLU A 241 21.27 16.88 1.76
C GLU A 241 20.27 15.94 2.45
N LYS A 242 19.00 16.34 2.51
CA LYS A 242 17.91 15.55 3.11
C LYS A 242 17.65 14.28 2.31
N ILE A 243 17.59 14.41 0.99
CA ILE A 243 17.42 13.27 0.08
C ILE A 243 18.58 12.29 0.22
N ALA A 244 19.82 12.79 0.14
CA ALA A 244 21.02 11.97 0.20
C ALA A 244 21.16 11.26 1.57
N GLN A 245 20.80 11.93 2.67
CA GLN A 245 20.76 11.32 3.99
C GLN A 245 19.75 10.17 4.03
N PHE A 246 18.52 10.41 3.57
CA PHE A 246 17.48 9.38 3.54
C PHE A 246 17.91 8.14 2.75
N LEU A 247 18.49 8.31 1.56
CA LEU A 247 18.95 7.18 0.74
C LEU A 247 20.03 6.35 1.45
N ARG A 248 21.00 7.01 2.11
CA ARG A 248 22.05 6.33 2.87
C ARG A 248 21.50 5.54 4.04
N GLU A 249 20.61 6.15 4.84
CA GLU A 249 20.02 5.51 6.02
C GLU A 249 19.17 4.30 5.64
N ASN A 250 18.46 4.36 4.51
CA ASN A 250 17.59 3.29 4.03
C ASN A 250 18.28 2.33 3.06
N LYS A 251 19.58 2.53 2.78
CA LYS A 251 20.40 1.71 1.85
C LYS A 251 19.76 1.55 0.47
N LEU A 252 19.19 2.63 -0.04
CA LEU A 252 18.54 2.66 -1.34
C LEU A 252 19.55 3.11 -2.42
N ASP A 253 19.72 2.27 -3.43
CA ASP A 253 20.52 2.56 -4.61
C ASP A 253 19.57 2.84 -5.79
N LEU A 254 19.34 4.13 -6.05
CA LEU A 254 18.38 4.62 -7.04
C LEU A 254 18.88 5.94 -7.64
N PRO A 255 18.78 6.13 -8.97
CA PRO A 255 19.00 7.42 -9.58
C PRO A 255 17.89 8.38 -9.15
N VAL A 256 18.26 9.44 -8.42
CA VAL A 256 17.31 10.45 -7.95
C VAL A 256 17.49 11.75 -8.72
N LEU A 257 16.36 12.31 -9.17
CA LEU A 257 16.28 13.65 -9.75
C LEU A 257 15.53 14.57 -8.80
N MET A 258 15.97 15.82 -8.68
CA MET A 258 15.40 16.81 -7.77
C MET A 258 14.45 17.74 -8.52
N ASP A 259 13.16 17.67 -8.21
CA ASP A 259 12.12 18.59 -8.68
C ASP A 259 11.92 19.70 -7.64
N GLU A 260 12.91 20.60 -7.56
CA GLU A 260 13.06 21.60 -6.50
C GLU A 260 11.87 22.58 -6.41
N ASP A 261 11.23 22.90 -7.55
CA ASP A 261 10.07 23.80 -7.63
C ASP A 261 8.73 23.05 -7.82
N GLY A 262 8.77 21.75 -8.08
CA GLY A 262 7.60 20.94 -8.38
C GLY A 262 7.07 21.12 -9.81
N ALA A 263 7.84 21.73 -10.72
CA ALA A 263 7.41 21.98 -12.08
C ALA A 263 7.24 20.67 -12.86
N ALA A 264 8.10 19.68 -12.65
CA ALA A 264 7.95 18.38 -13.31
C ALA A 264 6.70 17.66 -12.81
N ALA A 265 6.48 17.58 -11.49
CA ALA A 265 5.26 17.03 -10.92
C ALA A 265 4.00 17.74 -11.45
N GLY A 266 4.03 19.06 -11.55
CA GLY A 266 2.93 19.86 -12.11
C GLY A 266 2.66 19.54 -13.59
N ALA A 267 3.70 19.46 -14.42
CA ALA A 267 3.58 19.11 -15.83
C ALA A 267 3.01 17.70 -16.05
N TYR A 268 3.36 16.76 -15.15
CA TYR A 268 2.82 15.40 -15.15
C TYR A 268 1.46 15.28 -14.44
N GLY A 269 0.89 16.38 -13.94
CA GLY A 269 -0.41 16.39 -13.25
C GLY A 269 -0.41 15.58 -11.94
N ILE A 270 0.74 15.44 -11.29
CA ILE A 270 0.90 14.66 -10.06
C ILE A 270 0.31 15.45 -8.90
N THR A 271 -0.81 14.95 -8.37
CA THR A 271 -1.53 15.57 -7.24
C THR A 271 -1.45 14.75 -5.95
N ALA A 272 -0.95 13.51 -6.04
CA ALA A 272 -0.73 12.61 -4.91
C ALA A 272 0.54 11.78 -5.16
N ILE A 273 1.20 11.38 -4.07
CA ILE A 273 2.41 10.54 -4.10
C ILE A 273 2.26 9.31 -3.18
N PRO A 274 2.90 8.17 -3.50
CA PRO A 274 3.77 7.97 -4.66
C PRO A 274 2.99 7.94 -5.96
N ALA A 275 3.64 8.33 -7.07
CA ALA A 275 3.07 8.18 -8.40
C ALA A 275 4.15 7.69 -9.36
N THR A 276 3.85 6.63 -10.10
CA THR A 276 4.77 6.04 -11.06
C THR A 276 4.28 6.27 -12.49
N VAL A 277 5.16 6.75 -13.37
CA VAL A 277 4.89 6.97 -14.78
C VAL A 277 5.81 6.10 -15.62
N LEU A 278 5.23 5.27 -16.49
CA LEU A 278 5.96 4.46 -17.47
C LEU A 278 5.84 5.07 -18.85
N ILE A 279 7.00 5.29 -19.48
CA ILE A 279 7.14 5.91 -20.78
C ILE A 279 7.78 4.89 -21.73
N GLY A 280 7.18 4.72 -22.90
CA GLY A 280 7.68 3.83 -23.94
C GLY A 280 8.92 4.40 -24.65
N LYS A 281 9.57 3.55 -25.46
CA LYS A 281 10.75 3.92 -26.28
C LYS A 281 10.48 5.09 -27.24
N ASP A 282 9.22 5.30 -27.63
CA ASP A 282 8.75 6.40 -28.48
C ASP A 282 8.54 7.73 -27.74
N GLY A 283 8.73 7.75 -26.41
CA GLY A 283 8.52 8.92 -25.56
C GLY A 283 7.05 9.18 -25.20
N VAL A 284 6.17 8.19 -25.42
CA VAL A 284 4.74 8.29 -25.08
C VAL A 284 4.47 7.63 -23.73
N VAL A 285 3.67 8.27 -22.89
CA VAL A 285 3.23 7.71 -21.60
C VAL A 285 2.34 6.51 -21.86
N ARG A 286 2.71 5.37 -21.26
CA ARG A 286 2.01 4.09 -21.39
C ARG A 286 1.13 3.79 -20.20
N THR A 287 1.57 4.20 -19.02
CA THR A 287 0.85 3.95 -17.79
C THR A 287 1.21 5.01 -16.77
N VAL A 288 0.22 5.44 -16.00
CA VAL A 288 0.41 6.25 -14.79
C VAL A 288 -0.30 5.51 -13.67
N ILE A 289 0.41 5.29 -12.57
CA ILE A 289 -0.12 4.62 -11.37
C ILE A 289 0.04 5.60 -10.22
N VAL A 290 -1.03 5.82 -9.45
CA VAL A 290 -1.03 6.71 -8.29
C VAL A 290 -1.31 5.87 -7.05
N GLY A 291 -0.52 6.09 -6.00
CA GLY A 291 -0.58 5.34 -4.76
C GLY A 291 0.39 4.15 -4.73
N PHE A 292 0.38 3.45 -3.60
CA PHE A 292 1.19 2.26 -3.37
C PHE A 292 0.30 1.10 -2.95
N GLU A 293 0.54 -0.06 -3.55
CA GLU A 293 0.00 -1.34 -3.13
C GLU A 293 1.14 -2.38 -3.06
N PRO A 294 1.14 -3.32 -2.11
CA PRO A 294 2.16 -4.37 -1.99
C PRO A 294 2.49 -5.14 -3.28
N SER A 295 1.52 -5.33 -4.19
CA SER A 295 1.70 -6.01 -5.49
C SER A 295 2.30 -5.12 -6.59
N MET A 296 2.55 -3.83 -6.30
CA MET A 296 3.01 -2.84 -7.27
C MET A 296 4.29 -3.25 -7.99
N LYS A 297 5.23 -3.90 -7.28
CA LYS A 297 6.49 -4.37 -7.89
C LYS A 297 6.20 -5.35 -9.03
N GLN A 298 5.34 -6.35 -8.80
CA GLN A 298 5.02 -7.38 -9.78
C GLN A 298 4.30 -6.77 -10.98
N THR A 299 3.34 -5.87 -10.73
CA THR A 299 2.61 -5.16 -11.77
C THR A 299 3.55 -4.32 -12.64
N LEU A 300 4.41 -3.50 -12.02
CA LEU A 300 5.39 -2.67 -12.73
C LEU A 300 6.38 -3.53 -13.52
N SER A 301 6.91 -4.60 -12.94
CA SER A 301 7.83 -5.51 -13.65
C SER A 301 7.19 -6.11 -14.90
N ARG A 302 5.92 -6.52 -14.85
CA ARG A 302 5.21 -7.06 -16.02
C ARG A 302 5.04 -6.01 -17.11
N VAL A 303 4.58 -4.80 -16.77
CA VAL A 303 4.40 -3.73 -17.77
C VAL A 303 5.74 -3.31 -18.37
N VAL A 304 6.80 -3.20 -17.56
CA VAL A 304 8.16 -2.93 -18.05
C VAL A 304 8.60 -4.00 -19.04
N GLU A 305 8.42 -5.28 -18.73
CA GLU A 305 8.79 -6.37 -19.63
C GLU A 305 8.02 -6.33 -20.95
N GLU A 306 6.74 -5.97 -20.93
CA GLU A 306 5.93 -5.78 -22.14
C GLU A 306 6.44 -4.63 -22.99
N LEU A 307 6.85 -3.50 -22.38
CA LEU A 307 7.38 -2.33 -23.10
C LEU A 307 8.81 -2.49 -23.60
N MET A 308 9.58 -3.38 -22.99
CA MET A 308 10.97 -3.64 -23.39
C MET A 308 11.09 -4.61 -24.55
N LYS A 309 10.06 -5.44 -24.82
CA LYS A 309 9.95 -6.23 -26.06
C LYS A 309 10.01 -5.35 -27.31
#